data_AF-A0A5Q0UTR2-F1
#
_entry.id   AF-A0A5Q0UTR2-F1
#
_cell.length_a   1.000
_cell.length_b   1.000
_cell.length_c   1.000
_cell.angle_alpha   90.00
_cell.angle_beta   90.00
_cell.angle_gamma   90.00
#
_symmetry.space_group_name_H-M   'P 1'
#
loop_
_entity.id
_entity.type
_entity.pdbx_description
1 polymer ?
#
loop_
_entity_poly.entity_id
_entity_poly.type
_entity_poly.pdbx_seq_one_letter_code
_entity_poly.pdbx_strand_id
1 'polypeptide(L)'
;MIIYTTEVQDINSFSRLESLKEVYVILWVLVPIFTLVLGITIGVLVIVWLEREISAGIQQRIGPEYAGPLGVLQAIADGTKLLFKENFLPSRGNIRLFSIGPSISFISILVSYSVIPFGYN
;
A
#
# COMPACT_ATOMS: atom_id res chain seq x y z
N MET A 1 -53.93 -3.92 -7.48
CA MET A 1 -52.94 -3.99 -6.39
C MET A 1 -51.66 -4.73 -6.82
N ILE A 2 -51.77 -5.90 -7.48
CA ILE A 2 -50.61 -6.72 -7.91
C ILE A 2 -49.74 -6.06 -9.00
N ILE A 3 -50.34 -5.27 -9.91
CA ILE A 3 -49.59 -4.59 -11.00
C ILE A 3 -48.64 -3.51 -10.46
N TYR A 4 -49.03 -2.80 -9.39
CA TYR A 4 -48.15 -1.80 -8.76
C TYR A 4 -46.96 -2.46 -8.03
N THR A 5 -47.13 -3.68 -7.50
CA THR A 5 -46.05 -4.37 -6.80
C THR A 5 -44.97 -4.90 -7.75
N THR A 6 -45.33 -5.30 -8.98
CA THR A 6 -44.35 -5.73 -9.99
C THR A 6 -43.54 -4.56 -10.54
N GLU A 7 -44.18 -3.44 -10.86
CA GLU A 7 -43.49 -2.20 -11.31
C GLU A 7 -42.50 -1.68 -10.26
N VAL A 8 -42.89 -1.67 -8.98
CA VAL A 8 -42.00 -1.28 -7.86
C VAL A 8 -40.83 -2.26 -7.70
N GLN A 9 -41.05 -3.54 -7.98
CA GLN A 9 -40.00 -4.56 -7.91
C GLN A 9 -39.02 -4.45 -9.08
N ASP A 10 -39.51 -4.09 -10.27
CA ASP A 10 -38.69 -3.80 -11.45
C ASP A 10 -37.85 -2.53 -11.26
N ILE A 11 -38.43 -1.45 -10.72
CA ILE A 11 -37.72 -0.20 -10.38
C ILE A 11 -36.62 -0.46 -9.34
N ASN A 12 -36.90 -1.29 -8.32
CA ASN A 12 -35.90 -1.68 -7.31
C ASN A 12 -34.80 -2.58 -7.89
N SER A 13 -35.10 -3.39 -8.90
CA SER A 13 -34.10 -4.23 -9.57
C SER A 13 -33.18 -3.39 -10.48
N PHE A 14 -33.75 -2.39 -11.17
CA PHE A 14 -33.04 -1.48 -12.05
C PHE A 14 -32.10 -0.55 -11.26
N SER A 15 -32.58 0.06 -10.17
CA SER A 15 -31.76 0.90 -9.31
C SER A 15 -30.62 0.11 -8.63
N ARG A 16 -30.85 -1.16 -8.27
CA ARG A 16 -29.79 -2.05 -7.77
C ARG A 16 -28.74 -2.37 -8.84
N LEU A 17 -29.15 -2.56 -10.09
CA LEU A 17 -28.21 -2.83 -11.20
C LEU A 17 -27.31 -1.63 -11.49
N GLU A 18 -27.87 -0.42 -11.44
CA GLU A 18 -27.13 0.83 -11.60
C GLU A 18 -26.12 1.02 -10.46
N SER A 19 -26.54 0.80 -9.21
CA SER A 19 -25.66 0.80 -8.05
C SER A 19 -24.52 -0.24 -8.15
N LEU A 20 -24.80 -1.46 -8.64
CA LEU A 20 -23.77 -2.48 -8.84
C LEU A 20 -22.76 -2.10 -9.93
N LYS A 21 -23.19 -1.40 -11.00
CA LYS A 21 -22.29 -0.87 -12.02
C LYS A 21 -21.38 0.21 -11.45
N GLU A 22 -21.90 1.12 -10.63
CA GLU A 22 -21.08 2.13 -9.97
C GLU A 22 -20.02 1.49 -9.05
N VAL A 23 -20.42 0.51 -8.24
CA VAL A 23 -19.49 -0.22 -7.37
C VAL A 23 -18.41 -0.95 -8.19
N TYR A 24 -18.79 -1.57 -9.31
CA TYR A 24 -17.83 -2.23 -10.21
C TYR A 24 -16.81 -1.24 -10.79
N VAL A 25 -17.25 -0.06 -11.25
CA VAL A 25 -16.36 0.99 -11.77
C VAL A 25 -15.39 1.46 -10.69
N ILE A 26 -15.86 1.68 -9.46
CA ILE A 26 -15.01 2.08 -8.34
C ILE A 26 -13.97 1.00 -8.03
N LEU A 27 -14.38 -0.27 -7.95
CA LEU A 27 -13.47 -1.38 -7.72
C LEU A 27 -12.42 -1.51 -8.82
N TRP A 28 -12.81 -1.32 -10.09
CA TRP A 28 -11.91 -1.38 -11.23
C TRP A 28 -10.78 -0.34 -11.15
N VAL A 29 -11.05 0.84 -10.60
CA VAL A 29 -10.04 1.90 -10.39
C VAL A 29 -9.20 1.63 -9.13
N LEU A 30 -9.81 1.15 -8.05
CA LEU A 30 -9.12 0.94 -6.78
C LEU A 30 -8.13 -0.23 -6.81
N VAL A 31 -8.45 -1.31 -7.52
CA VAL A 31 -7.60 -2.50 -7.62
C VAL A 31 -6.18 -2.16 -8.10
N PRO A 32 -5.96 -1.49 -9.25
CA PRO A 32 -4.60 -1.20 -9.73
C PRO A 32 -3.82 -0.24 -8.80
N ILE A 33 -4.49 0.74 -8.19
CA ILE A 33 -3.87 1.64 -7.21
C ILE A 33 -3.39 0.85 -6.01
N PHE A 34 -4.22 -0.04 -5.48
CA PHE A 34 -3.90 -0.86 -4.33
C PHE A 34 -2.77 -1.85 -4.63
N THR A 35 -2.82 -2.49 -5.80
CA THR A 35 -1.74 -3.39 -6.27
C THR A 35 -0.42 -2.65 -6.41
N LEU A 36 -0.41 -1.43 -6.95
CA LEU A 36 0.79 -0.60 -7.08
C LEU A 36 1.39 -0.28 -5.71
N VAL A 37 0.58 0.22 -4.78
CA VAL A 37 1.05 0.59 -3.43
C VAL A 37 1.59 -0.63 -2.69
N LEU A 38 0.86 -1.74 -2.70
CA LEU A 38 1.32 -2.99 -2.08
C LEU A 38 2.60 -3.51 -2.72
N GLY A 39 2.68 -3.49 -4.06
CA GLY A 39 3.85 -3.96 -4.80
C GLY A 39 5.11 -3.17 -4.43
N ILE A 40 5.00 -1.83 -4.35
CA ILE A 40 6.12 -0.97 -3.92
C ILE A 40 6.51 -1.27 -2.47
N THR A 41 5.54 -1.35 -1.55
CA THR A 41 5.82 -1.61 -0.13
C THR A 41 6.51 -2.96 0.07
N ILE A 42 6.02 -4.03 -0.55
CA ILE A 42 6.62 -5.36 -0.48
C ILE A 42 8.00 -5.35 -1.14
N GLY A 43 8.14 -4.70 -2.29
CA GLY A 43 9.43 -4.56 -2.98
C GLY A 43 10.49 -3.90 -2.10
N VAL A 44 10.16 -2.80 -1.42
CA VAL A 44 11.07 -2.12 -0.50
C VAL A 44 11.44 -3.03 0.69
N LEU A 45 10.47 -3.73 1.29
CA LEU A 45 10.75 -4.67 2.39
C LEU A 45 11.73 -5.77 1.97
N VAL A 46 11.55 -6.34 0.78
CA VAL A 46 12.44 -7.38 0.23
C VAL A 46 13.82 -6.81 -0.09
N ILE A 47 13.91 -5.63 -0.70
CA ILE A 47 15.19 -4.99 -1.03
C ILE A 47 16.00 -4.68 0.23
N VAL A 48 15.37 -4.17 1.29
CA VAL A 48 16.04 -3.89 2.57
C VAL A 48 16.53 -5.18 3.24
N TRP A 49 15.73 -6.24 3.20
CA TRP A 49 16.16 -7.55 3.70
C TRP A 49 17.35 -8.11 2.89
N LEU A 50 17.28 -8.05 1.56
CA LEU A 50 18.37 -8.48 0.67
C LEU A 50 19.64 -7.67 0.88
N GLU A 51 19.53 -6.35 1.07
CA GLU A 51 20.69 -5.49 1.32
C GLU A 51 21.45 -5.95 2.57
N ARG A 52 20.74 -6.29 3.65
CA ARG A 52 21.35 -6.81 4.88
C ARG A 52 22.05 -8.14 4.67
N GLU A 53 21.41 -9.05 3.94
CA GLU A 53 21.94 -10.38 3.66
C GLU A 53 23.21 -10.30 2.79
N ILE A 54 23.16 -9.52 1.70
CA ILE A 54 24.29 -9.30 0.81
C ILE A 54 25.45 -8.61 1.54
N SER A 55 25.15 -7.60 2.35
CA SER A 55 26.15 -6.87 3.13
C SER A 55 26.82 -7.77 4.18
N ALA A 56 26.07 -8.67 4.80
CA ALA A 56 26.62 -9.68 5.71
C ALA A 56 27.54 -10.67 4.98
N GLY A 57 27.12 -11.15 3.81
CA GLY A 57 27.93 -12.03 2.95
C GLY A 57 29.26 -11.39 2.52
N ILE A 58 29.24 -10.11 2.13
CA ILE A 58 30.45 -9.35 1.79
C ILE A 58 31.40 -9.25 3.00
N GLN A 59 30.84 -9.03 4.19
CA GLN A 59 31.60 -8.88 5.44
C GLN A 59 32.01 -10.22 6.06
N GLN A 60 31.71 -11.36 5.43
CA GLN A 60 31.96 -12.70 5.98
C GLN A 60 31.34 -12.88 7.38
N ARG A 61 30.17 -12.26 7.61
CA ARG A 61 29.37 -12.45 8.83
C ARG A 61 28.01 -13.01 8.47
N ILE A 62 27.34 -13.60 9.45
CA ILE A 62 26.00 -14.16 9.28
C ILE A 62 24.98 -13.03 9.21
N GLY A 63 24.06 -13.12 8.24
CA GLY A 63 22.95 -12.20 8.06
C GLY A 63 21.81 -12.43 9.07
N PRO A 64 20.64 -11.81 8.84
CA PRO A 64 19.46 -12.05 9.66
C PRO A 64 18.99 -13.52 9.63
N GLU A 65 19.17 -14.24 10.73
CA GLU A 65 18.75 -15.67 10.87
C GLU A 65 17.70 -15.92 11.97
N TYR A 66 17.49 -14.97 12.88
CA TYR A 66 16.74 -15.21 14.12
C TYR A 66 15.23 -14.92 14.02
N ALA A 67 14.81 -14.06 13.09
CA ALA A 67 13.41 -13.65 12.92
C ALA A 67 12.69 -14.51 11.86
N GLY A 68 12.71 -15.83 12.02
CA GLY A 68 12.08 -16.80 11.10
C GLY A 68 13.03 -17.37 10.04
N PRO A 69 12.54 -18.26 9.15
CA PRO A 69 13.37 -18.90 8.13
C PRO A 69 14.01 -17.86 7.22
N LEU A 70 15.35 -17.88 7.10
CA LEU A 70 16.15 -16.89 6.34
C LEU A 70 15.96 -15.44 6.80
N GLY A 71 15.43 -15.20 8.01
CA GLY A 71 15.21 -13.87 8.56
C GLY A 71 14.16 -13.01 7.84
N VAL A 72 13.29 -13.60 7.02
CA VAL A 72 12.29 -12.86 6.22
C VAL A 72 11.32 -12.07 7.11
N LEU A 73 10.97 -12.57 8.31
CA LEU A 73 10.08 -11.84 9.22
C LEU A 73 10.77 -10.63 9.87
N GLN A 74 12.09 -10.48 9.72
CA GLN A 74 12.81 -9.30 10.24
C GLN A 74 12.26 -8.00 9.63
N ALA A 75 11.96 -7.99 8.32
CA ALA A 75 11.43 -6.81 7.65
C ALA A 75 10.04 -6.42 8.20
N ILE A 76 9.22 -7.42 8.54
CA ILE A 76 7.91 -7.21 9.18
C ILE A 76 8.10 -6.69 10.61
N ALA A 77 9.00 -7.29 11.39
CA ALA A 77 9.29 -6.85 12.76
C ALA A 77 9.80 -5.41 12.82
N ASP A 78 10.67 -5.01 11.87
CA ASP A 78 11.16 -3.64 11.75
C ASP A 78 10.03 -2.66 11.42
N GLY A 79 9.14 -3.04 10.50
CA GLY A 79 7.94 -2.24 10.18
C GLY A 79 7.02 -2.08 11.39
N THR A 80 6.68 -3.18 12.07
CA THR A 80 5.84 -3.16 13.27
C THR A 80 6.46 -2.31 14.39
N LYS A 81 7.77 -2.41 14.61
CA LYS A 81 8.50 -1.57 15.58
C LYS A 81 8.32 -0.07 15.30
N LEU A 82 8.34 0.34 14.02
CA LEU A 82 8.16 1.74 13.64
C LEU A 82 6.73 2.23 13.89
N LEU A 83 5.71 1.36 13.76
CA LEU A 83 4.32 1.73 14.06
C LEU A 83 4.09 2.03 15.54
N PHE A 84 4.78 1.31 16.43
CA PHE A 84 4.75 1.55 17.88
C PHE A 84 5.75 2.63 18.31
N LYS A 85 6.58 3.15 17.40
CA LYS A 85 7.53 4.18 17.74
C LYS A 85 6.79 5.47 18.04
N GLU A 86 7.13 6.09 19.16
CA GLU A 86 6.55 7.37 19.56
C GLU A 86 6.83 8.47 18.52
N ASN A 87 5.82 9.28 18.23
CA ASN A 87 5.94 10.38 17.30
C ASN A 87 6.53 11.60 18.00
N PHE A 88 7.81 11.87 17.76
CA PHE A 88 8.46 13.08 18.25
C PHE A 88 8.31 14.23 17.26
N LEU A 89 7.73 15.34 17.73
CA LEU A 89 7.74 16.61 17.02
C LEU A 89 8.86 17.50 17.58
N PRO A 90 9.63 18.18 16.72
CA PRO A 90 10.72 19.04 17.17
C PRO A 90 10.17 20.20 18.03
N SER A 91 10.75 20.39 19.22
CA SER A 91 10.37 21.49 20.14
C SER A 91 10.79 22.87 19.62
N ARG A 92 11.76 22.91 18.71
CA ARG A 92 12.22 24.11 18.01
C ARG A 92 12.17 23.84 16.51
N GLY A 93 11.34 24.57 15.78
CA GLY A 93 11.20 24.44 14.33
C GLY A 93 9.76 24.64 13.85
N ASN A 94 9.57 24.69 12.53
CA ASN A 94 8.24 24.79 11.93
C ASN A 94 7.63 23.39 11.79
N ILE A 95 6.64 23.10 12.63
CA ILE A 95 5.94 21.81 12.69
C ILE A 95 5.25 21.48 11.35
N ARG A 96 4.71 22.48 10.65
CA ARG A 96 4.00 22.25 9.38
C ARG A 96 4.97 21.76 8.30
N LEU A 97 6.14 22.38 8.19
CA LEU A 97 7.16 21.97 7.22
C LEU A 97 7.73 20.59 7.57
N PHE A 98 7.92 20.29 8.85
CA PHE A 98 8.40 18.99 9.32
C PHE A 98 7.46 17.84 8.93
N SER A 99 6.14 18.02 9.08
CA SER A 99 5.17 16.98 8.73
C SER A 99 4.94 16.84 7.22
N ILE A 100 4.99 17.96 6.48
CA ILE A 100 4.74 17.96 5.03
C ILE A 100 5.95 17.42 4.25
N GLY A 101 7.18 17.62 4.73
CA GLY A 101 8.41 17.20 4.02
C GLY A 101 8.42 15.71 3.62
N PRO A 102 8.23 14.77 4.57
CA PRO A 102 8.15 13.34 4.25
C PRO A 102 7.01 13.00 3.29
N SER A 103 5.86 13.67 3.43
CA SER A 103 4.68 13.46 2.59
C SER A 103 4.96 13.82 1.13
N ILE A 104 5.65 14.94 0.86
CA ILE A 104 6.01 15.35 -0.50
C ILE A 104 6.93 14.31 -1.15
N SER A 105 7.94 13.84 -0.42
CA SER A 105 8.89 12.83 -0.92
C SER A 105 8.17 11.52 -1.29
N PHE A 106 7.24 11.08 -0.43
CA PHE A 106 6.47 9.86 -0.67
C PHE A 106 5.54 9.98 -1.88
N ILE A 107 4.82 11.10 -2.02
CA ILE A 107 3.95 11.36 -3.18
C ILE A 107 4.76 11.38 -4.47
N SER A 108 5.94 12.01 -4.47
CA SER A 108 6.81 12.06 -5.65
C SER A 108 7.24 10.67 -6.14
N ILE A 109 7.52 9.75 -5.22
CA ILE A 109 7.88 8.36 -5.54
C ILE A 109 6.68 7.62 -6.15
N LEU A 110 5.48 7.75 -5.56
CA LEU A 110 4.27 7.10 -6.09
C LEU A 110 3.92 7.55 -7.50
N VAL A 111 4.03 8.86 -7.77
CA VAL A 111 3.81 9.42 -9.11
C VAL A 111 4.82 8.86 -10.11
N SER A 112 6.09 8.75 -9.70
CA SER A 112 7.15 8.20 -10.56
C SER A 112 6.89 6.74 -10.97
N TYR A 113 6.42 5.91 -10.04
CA TYR A 113 6.07 4.52 -10.32
C TYR A 113 4.80 4.37 -11.16
N SER A 114 3.89 5.34 -11.10
CA SER A 114 2.64 5.32 -11.88
C SER A 114 2.86 5.40 -13.39
N VAL A 115 4.02 5.86 -13.85
CA VAL A 115 4.34 6.00 -15.29
C VAL A 115 4.83 4.68 -15.90
N ILE A 116 5.20 3.70 -15.07
CA ILE A 116 5.76 2.43 -15.54
C ILE A 116 4.65 1.58 -16.18
N PRO A 117 4.80 1.16 -17.46
CA PRO A 117 3.83 0.30 -18.11
C PRO A 117 3.99 -1.15 -17.63
N PHE A 118 3.03 -1.65 -16.85
CA PHE A 118 3.01 -3.03 -16.35
C PHE A 118 2.26 -4.02 -17.26
N GLY A 119 1.67 -3.54 -18.35
CA GLY A 119 0.94 -4.36 -19.31
C GLY A 119 0.98 -3.75 -20.70
N TYR A 120 0.79 -4.60 -21.70
CA TYR A 120 0.54 -4.16 -23.08
C TYR A 120 -0.98 -4.07 -23.27
N ASN A 121 -1.46 -2.92 -23.74
CA ASN A 121 -2.73 -2.83 -24.46
C ASN A 121 -2.48 -3.22 -25.92
#